data_AF-A0A926RWE2-F1
#
_entry.id   AF-A0A926RWE2-F1
#
_cell.length_a   1.000
_cell.length_b   1.000
_cell.length_c   1.000
_cell.angle_alpha   90.00
_cell.angle_beta   90.00
_cell.angle_gamma   90.00
#
_symmetry.space_group_name_H-M   'P 1'
#
loop_
_entity.id
_entity.type
_entity.pdbx_description
1 polymer ?
#
loop_
_entity_poly.entity_id
_entity_poly.type
_entity_poly.pdbx_seq_one_letter_code
_entity_poly.pdbx_strand_id
1 'polypeptide(L)' 'MPKYFTFEIGDMVIVNDHSKNQIPYEVGKKGQIISTLEVSQYDYEVLLENGTLCRFREIELNKLYK' A
#
# COMPACT_ATOMS: atom_id res chain seq x y z
N MET A 1 5.85 -20.82 2.57
CA MET A 1 6.98 -19.99 2.07
C MET A 1 7.01 -18.72 2.90
N PRO A 2 8.18 -18.27 3.39
CA PRO A 2 8.28 -16.94 3.98
C PRO A 2 7.81 -15.90 2.96
N LYS A 3 6.94 -14.98 3.39
CA LYS A 3 6.42 -13.91 2.55
C LYS A 3 7.49 -12.81 2.54
N TYR A 4 8.06 -12.54 1.37
CA TYR A 4 9.03 -11.47 1.20
C TYR A 4 8.24 -10.18 0.93
N PHE A 5 8.41 -9.19 1.80
CA PHE A 5 7.84 -7.86 1.62
C PHE A 5 8.88 -6.99 0.91
N THR A 6 8.51 -6.42 -0.24
CA THR A 6 9.37 -5.51 -1.00
C THR A 6 9.46 -4.12 -0.38
N PHE A 7 8.42 -3.67 0.33
CA PHE A 7 8.40 -2.37 0.99
C PHE A 7 8.71 -2.46 2.48
N GLU A 8 9.38 -1.44 3.00
CA GLU A 8 9.71 -1.30 4.42
C GLU A 8 8.71 -0.36 5.12
N ILE A 9 8.56 -0.53 6.43
CA ILE A 9 7.79 0.40 7.26
C ILE A 9 8.45 1.78 7.17
N GLY A 10 7.65 2.78 6.85
CA GLY A 10 8.09 4.16 6.64
C GLY A 10 8.28 4.53 5.18
N ASP A 11 8.28 3.57 4.25
CA ASP A 11 8.35 3.86 2.82
C ASP A 11 7.15 4.68 2.34
N MET A 12 7.43 5.70 1.52
CA MET A 12 6.39 6.46 0.83
C MET A 12 5.98 5.72 -0.43
N VAL A 13 4.67 5.55 -0.62
CA VAL A 13 4.07 4.85 -1.75
C VAL A 13 2.97 5.69 -2.39
N ILE A 14 2.65 5.37 -3.64
CA ILE A 14 1.47 5.88 -4.34
C ILE A 14 0.60 4.70 -4.76
N VAL A 15 -0.71 4.82 -4.53
CA VAL A 15 -1.70 3.83 -4.94
C VAL A 15 -1.83 3.88 -6.46
N ASN A 16 -1.67 2.74 -7.14
CA ASN A 16 -1.71 2.66 -8.59
C ASN A 16 -3.06 2.13 -9.11
N ASP A 17 -3.20 2.01 -10.44
CA ASP A 17 -4.46 1.60 -11.09
C ASP A 17 -4.89 0.16 -10.77
N HIS A 18 -4.02 -0.70 -10.23
CA HIS A 18 -4.41 -2.05 -9.82
C HIS A 18 -5.43 -2.03 -8.66
N SER A 19 -5.50 -0.94 -7.88
CA SER A 19 -6.51 -0.76 -6.84
C SER A 19 -7.90 -0.35 -7.35
N LYS A 20 -8.04 -0.01 -8.64
CA LYS A 20 -9.28 0.58 -9.19
C LYS A 20 -10.53 -0.26 -8.96
N ASN A 21 -10.40 -1.59 -8.95
CA ASN A 21 -11.54 -2.49 -8.80
C ASN A 21 -12.00 -2.65 -7.33
N GLN A 22 -11.14 -2.33 -6.37
CA GLN A 22 -11.48 -2.40 -4.93
C GLN A 22 -11.74 -1.02 -4.35
N ILE A 23 -10.85 -0.06 -4.60
CA ILE A 23 -10.88 1.26 -3.99
C ILE A 23 -10.49 2.32 -5.04
N PRO A 24 -11.38 2.61 -6.02
CA PRO A 24 -11.07 3.54 -7.11
C PRO A 24 -10.78 4.97 -6.65
N TYR A 25 -11.34 5.38 -5.51
CA TYR A 25 -11.20 6.75 -4.99
C TYR A 25 -9.84 7.05 -4.36
N GLU A 26 -9.06 6.01 -4.03
CA GLU A 26 -7.74 6.18 -3.43
C GLU A 26 -6.60 6.06 -4.46
N VAL A 27 -6.92 5.65 -5.70
CA VAL A 27 -5.94 5.59 -6.80
C VAL A 27 -5.32 6.97 -7.04
N GLY A 28 -3.99 7.01 -7.15
CA GLY A 28 -3.21 8.23 -7.34
C GLY A 28 -2.89 8.98 -6.05
N LYS A 29 -3.43 8.57 -4.89
CA LYS A 29 -3.08 9.17 -3.61
C LYS A 29 -1.80 8.57 -3.05
N LYS A 30 -1.06 9.41 -2.34
CA LYS A 30 0.16 9.03 -1.66
C LYS A 30 -0.14 8.59 -0.23
N GLY A 31 0.73 7.76 0.30
CA GLY A 31 0.69 7.34 1.69
C GLY A 31 2.02 6.78 2.14
N GLN A 32 2.05 6.37 3.40
CA GLN A 32 3.21 5.77 4.04
C GLN A 32 2.87 4.37 4.54
N ILE A 33 3.76 3.41 4.31
CA ILE A 33 3.65 2.06 4.88
C ILE A 33 3.82 2.17 6.39
N ILE A 34 2.84 1.71 7.17
CA ILE A 34 2.91 1.73 8.64
C ILE A 34 3.03 0.33 9.24
N SER A 35 2.65 -0.70 8.50
CA SER A 35 2.71 -2.09 8.96
C SER A 35 2.69 -3.08 7.79
N THR A 36 3.31 -4.25 7.99
CA THR A 36 3.26 -5.40 7.07
C THR A 36 2.23 -6.42 7.56
N LEU A 37 1.46 -6.98 6.63
CA LEU A 37 0.37 -7.92 6.92
C LEU A 37 0.68 -9.31 6.35
N GLU A 38 0.64 -10.33 7.22
CA GLU A 38 0.83 -11.74 6.83
C GLU A 38 -0.47 -12.44 6.40
N VAL A 39 -1.57 -11.69 6.21
CA VAL A 39 -2.84 -12.24 5.73
C VAL A 39 -2.82 -12.49 4.21
N SER A 40 -3.66 -13.41 3.75
CA SER A 40 -3.65 -13.87 2.35
C SER A 40 -4.16 -12.85 1.32
N GLN A 41 -4.88 -11.82 1.77
CA GLN A 41 -5.53 -10.84 0.88
C GLN A 41 -4.78 -9.51 0.76
N TYR A 42 -3.95 -9.15 1.75
CA TYR A 42 -3.27 -7.85 1.80
C TYR A 42 -1.86 -8.02 2.33
N ASP A 43 -0.98 -7.14 1.90
CA ASP A 43 0.45 -7.19 2.21
C ASP A 43 0.86 -6.03 3.13
N TYR A 44 0.19 -4.88 3.03
CA TYR A 44 0.57 -3.67 3.74
C TYR A 44 -0.64 -2.92 4.29
N GLU A 45 -0.42 -2.23 5.40
CA GLU A 45 -1.29 -1.17 5.90
C GLU A 45 -0.63 0.19 5.61
N VAL A 46 -1.35 1.06 4.92
CA VAL A 46 -0.88 2.36 4.44
C VAL A 46 -1.71 3.47 5.07
N LEU A 47 -1.02 4.44 5.66
CA LEU A 47 -1.62 5.71 6.08
C LEU A 47 -1.56 6.69 4.91
N LEU A 48 -2.73 6.98 4.34
CA LEU A 48 -2.87 7.93 3.23
C LEU A 48 -2.80 9.37 3.73
N GLU A 49 -2.44 10.30 2.84
CA GLU A 49 -2.28 11.73 3.17
C GLU A 49 -3.55 12.39 3.75
N ASN A 50 -4.73 11.84 3.45
CA ASN A 50 -6.01 12.31 4.00
C ASN A 50 -6.28 11.78 5.44
N GLY A 51 -5.33 11.08 6.05
CA GLY A 51 -5.46 10.46 7.37
C GLY A 51 -6.23 9.14 7.38
N THR A 52 -6.57 8.59 6.21
CA THR A 52 -7.27 7.31 6.09
C THR A 52 -6.29 6.15 6.15
N LEU A 53 -6.63 5.13 6.92
CA LEU A 53 -5.91 3.86 6.94
C LEU A 53 -6.55 2.89 5.97
N CYS A 54 -5.76 2.39 5.02
CA CYS A 54 -6.20 1.42 4.03
C CYS A 54 -5.20 0.27 3.93
N ARG A 55 -5.70 -0.89 3.50
CA ARG A 55 -4.90 -2.10 3.31
C ARG A 55 -4.75 -2.37 1.83
N PHE A 56 -3.54 -2.70 1.41
CA PHE A 56 -3.20 -2.88 0.00
C PHE A 56 -2.35 -4.12 -0.19
N ARG A 57 -2.43 -4.68 -1.40
CA ARG A 57 -1.48 -5.66 -1.90
C ARG A 57 -0.24 -4.96 -2.43
N GLU A 58 0.84 -5.70 -2.56
CA GLU A 58 2.10 -5.17 -3.08
C GLU A 58 1.94 -4.61 -4.50
N ILE A 59 1.21 -5.32 -5.36
CA ILE A 59 0.93 -4.92 -6.75
C ILE A 59 0.13 -3.62 -6.87
N GLU A 60 -0.58 -3.23 -5.81
CA GLU A 60 -1.44 -2.06 -5.77
C GLU A 60 -0.67 -0.76 -5.42
N LEU A 61 0.60 -0.89 -5.09
CA LEU A 61 1.44 0.20 -4.61
C LEU A 61 2.70 0.34 -5.46
N ASN A 62 3.09 1.59 -5.73
CA ASN A 62 4.39 1.92 -6.30
C ASN A 62 5.20 2.71 -5.27
N LYS A 63 6.45 2.30 -5.03
CA LYS A 63 7.37 3.05 -4.15
C LYS A 63 7.73 4.39 -4.76
N LEU A 64 7.63 5.45 -3.96
CA LEU A 64 8.10 6.78 -4.31
C LEU A 64 9.54 6.91 -3.83
N TYR A 65 10.49 6.89 -4.76
CA TYR A 65 11.87 7.23 -4.47
C TYR A 65 12.01 8.75 -4.34
N LYS A 66 12.78 9.19 -3.34
CA LYS A 66 13.09 10.60 -3.12
C LYS A 66 14.18 11.08 -4.06
#